data_AF-A0A0B8PF23-F1
#
_entry.id   AF-A0A0B8PF23-F1
#
_cell.length_a   1.000
_cell.length_b   1.000
_cell.length_c   1.000
_cell.angle_alpha   90.00
_cell.angle_beta   90.00
_cell.angle_gamma   90.00
#
_symmetry.space_group_name_H-M   'P 1'
#
loop_
_entity.id
_entity.type
_entity.pdbx_description
1 polymer ?
#
loop_
_entity_poly.entity_id
_entity_poly.type
_entity_poly.pdbx_seq_one_letter_code
_entity_poly.pdbx_strand_id
1 'polypeptide(L)'
;MGAADVVPGVSGGTIAFITGVYDTLLESIRRINPSLIGVLKDKGIKGAFEHINGLFLVSLFGGVLTSILTLAKLISWLLVTHPIPLWSFFFGLILVSVWHILRQIESFNASKWAFLLMGVGFAYMITVINHCSLNQRASM
;
A
#
# COMPACT_ATOMS: atom_id res chain seq x y z
N MET A 1 -6.90 2.88 -7.47
CA MET A 1 -6.21 1.91 -6.59
C MET A 1 -4.81 2.39 -6.23
N GLY A 2 -3.93 2.71 -7.20
CA GLY A 2 -2.54 3.12 -6.88
C GLY A 2 -2.39 4.31 -5.92
N ALA A 3 -3.25 5.31 -6.00
CA ALA A 3 -3.26 6.42 -5.03
C ALA A 3 -3.74 5.99 -3.64
N ALA A 4 -4.65 5.02 -3.56
CA ALA A 4 -5.20 4.53 -2.31
C ALA A 4 -4.15 3.72 -1.52
N ASP A 5 -3.30 2.96 -2.21
CA ASP A 5 -2.26 2.15 -1.56
C ASP A 5 -1.10 2.98 -0.97
N VAL A 6 -1.01 4.26 -1.34
CA VAL A 6 0.00 5.19 -0.80
C VAL A 6 -0.55 5.97 0.41
N VAL A 7 -1.86 5.98 0.63
CA VAL A 7 -2.49 6.69 1.75
C VAL A 7 -2.72 5.73 2.93
N PRO A 8 -2.15 6.02 4.11
CA PRO A 8 -2.39 5.19 5.29
C PRO A 8 -3.88 5.10 5.65
N GLY A 9 -4.35 3.89 5.95
CA GLY A 9 -5.73 3.63 6.35
C GLY A 9 -6.74 3.47 5.21
N VAL A 10 -6.30 3.52 3.95
CA VAL A 10 -7.15 3.27 2.77
C VAL A 10 -6.72 1.96 2.09
N SER A 11 -7.64 1.02 1.91
CA SER A 11 -7.36 -0.24 1.19
C SER A 11 -7.71 -0.10 -0.29
N GLY A 12 -6.71 -0.16 -1.18
CA GLY A 12 -6.92 -0.14 -2.61
C GLY A 12 -7.76 -1.32 -3.10
N GLY A 13 -7.63 -2.49 -2.46
CA GLY A 13 -8.43 -3.68 -2.75
C GLY A 13 -9.91 -3.53 -2.38
N THR A 14 -10.22 -2.84 -1.28
CA THR A 14 -11.62 -2.58 -0.89
C THR A 14 -12.28 -1.59 -1.85
N ILE A 15 -11.55 -0.53 -2.26
CA ILE A 15 -12.03 0.40 -3.28
C ILE A 15 -12.22 -0.31 -4.61
N ALA A 16 -11.31 -1.22 -4.98
CA ALA A 16 -11.43 -2.03 -6.17
C ALA A 16 -12.71 -2.86 -6.20
N PHE A 17 -13.04 -3.46 -5.06
CA PHE A 17 -14.22 -4.28 -4.89
C PHE A 17 -15.50 -3.44 -5.00
N ILE A 18 -15.58 -2.35 -4.24
CA ILE A 18 -16.78 -1.47 -4.24
C ILE A 18 -17.00 -0.81 -5.61
N THR A 19 -15.93 -0.51 -6.35
CA THR A 19 -16.03 0.09 -7.70
C THR A 19 -16.28 -0.94 -8.82
N GLY A 20 -16.34 -2.24 -8.51
CA GLY A 20 -16.55 -3.32 -9.48
C GLY A 20 -15.35 -3.61 -10.40
N VAL A 21 -14.24 -2.89 -10.21
CA VAL A 21 -13.01 -3.07 -11.00
C VAL A 21 -12.28 -4.35 -10.60
N TYR A 22 -12.47 -4.81 -9.36
CA TYR A 22 -11.87 -6.03 -8.83
C TYR A 22 -12.23 -7.28 -9.64
N ASP A 23 -13.49 -7.45 -10.00
CA ASP A 23 -13.95 -8.61 -10.76
C ASP A 23 -13.35 -8.64 -12.17
N THR A 24 -13.31 -7.49 -12.82
CA THR A 24 -12.71 -7.33 -14.15
C THR A 24 -11.21 -7.62 -14.10
N LEU A 25 -10.51 -7.17 -13.06
CA LEU A 25 -9.10 -7.46 -12.84
C LEU A 25 -8.85 -8.95 -12.62
N LEU A 26 -9.62 -9.57 -11.72
CA LEU A 26 -9.46 -10.98 -11.41
C LEU A 26 -9.72 -11.85 -12.63
N GLU A 27 -10.79 -11.58 -13.38
CA GLU A 27 -11.11 -12.28 -14.62
C GLU A 27 -10.01 -12.11 -15.68
N SER A 28 -9.50 -10.88 -15.87
CA SER A 28 -8.41 -10.60 -16.80
C SER A 28 -7.14 -11.38 -16.44
N ILE A 29 -6.81 -11.47 -15.14
CA ILE A 29 -5.67 -12.25 -14.64
C ILE A 29 -5.90 -13.76 -14.81
N ARG A 30 -7.11 -14.27 -14.53
CA ARG A 30 -7.44 -15.70 -14.69
C ARG A 30 -7.30 -16.21 -16.12
N ARG A 31 -7.49 -15.33 -17.11
CA ARG A 31 -7.29 -15.64 -18.53
C ARG A 31 -5.81 -15.72 -18.93
N ILE A 32 -4.90 -15.25 -18.08
CA ILE A 32 -3.46 -15.47 -18.21
C ILE A 32 -3.14 -16.86 -17.67
N ASN A 33 -3.40 -17.87 -18.48
CA ASN A 33 -3.16 -19.28 -18.15
C ASN A 33 -2.50 -20.00 -19.35
N PRO A 34 -2.07 -21.27 -19.23
CA PRO A 34 -1.37 -21.97 -20.31
C PRO A 34 -2.11 -22.03 -21.65
N SER A 35 -3.45 -21.93 -21.64
CA SER A 35 -4.24 -21.88 -22.89
C SER A 35 -4.00 -20.60 -23.70
N LEU A 36 -3.50 -19.54 -23.07
CA LEU A 36 -3.12 -18.29 -23.74
C LEU A 36 -2.01 -18.52 -24.78
N ILE A 37 -1.14 -19.51 -24.59
CA ILE A 37 -0.11 -19.88 -25.57
C ILE A 37 -0.77 -20.43 -26.85
N GLY A 38 -1.85 -21.20 -26.71
CA GLY A 38 -2.66 -21.66 -27.83
C GLY A 38 -3.35 -20.49 -28.53
N VAL A 39 -3.97 -19.59 -27.78
CA VAL A 39 -4.60 -18.37 -28.32
C VAL A 39 -3.60 -17.49 -29.06
N LEU A 40 -2.37 -17.38 -28.53
CA LEU A 40 -1.29 -16.60 -29.14
C LEU A 40 -0.83 -17.21 -30.47
N LYS A 41 -0.78 -18.54 -30.57
CA LYS A 41 -0.44 -19.25 -31.82
C LYS A 41 -1.55 -19.16 -32.85
N ASP A 42 -2.81 -19.27 -32.44
CA ASP A 42 -3.97 -19.29 -33.36
C ASP A 42 -4.41 -17.89 -33.80
N LYS A 43 -4.44 -16.92 -32.87
CA LYS A 43 -5.01 -15.58 -33.11
C LYS A 43 -3.95 -14.46 -33.04
N GLY A 44 -2.68 -14.81 -32.85
CA GLY A 44 -1.58 -13.86 -32.77
C GLY A 44 -1.61 -12.99 -31.51
N ILE A 45 -0.68 -12.02 -31.46
CA ILE A 45 -0.50 -11.12 -30.30
C ILE A 45 -1.76 -10.28 -30.03
N LYS A 46 -2.43 -9.79 -31.08
CA LYS A 46 -3.65 -8.99 -30.93
C LYS A 46 -4.79 -9.80 -30.32
N GLY A 47 -5.02 -11.03 -30.79
CA GLY A 47 -6.06 -11.90 -30.24
C GLY A 47 -5.79 -12.33 -28.81
N ALA A 48 -4.53 -12.58 -28.45
CA ALA A 48 -4.13 -12.85 -27.07
C ALA A 48 -4.34 -11.60 -26.16
N PHE A 49 -4.03 -10.40 -26.67
CA PHE A 49 -4.22 -9.15 -25.95
C PHE A 49 -5.70 -8.85 -25.67
N GLU A 50 -6.58 -9.06 -26.64
CA GLU A 50 -8.04 -8.94 -26.45
C GLU A 50 -8.58 -10.01 -25.49
N HIS A 51 -8.07 -11.24 -25.59
CA HIS A 51 -8.50 -12.36 -24.74
C HIS A 51 -8.34 -12.03 -23.24
N ILE A 52 -7.19 -11.47 -22.85
CA ILE A 52 -6.89 -11.12 -21.46
C ILE A 52 -7.40 -9.73 -21.05
N ASN A 53 -8.17 -9.04 -21.91
CA ASN A 53 -8.54 -7.64 -21.70
C ASN A 53 -7.30 -6.74 -21.45
N GLY A 54 -6.33 -6.83 -22.35
CA GLY A 54 -5.02 -6.19 -22.21
C GLY A 54 -5.11 -4.67 -22.11
N LEU A 55 -6.08 -4.03 -22.77
CA LEU A 55 -6.26 -2.57 -22.68
C LEU A 55 -6.63 -2.15 -21.25
N PHE A 56 -7.53 -2.89 -20.60
CA PHE A 56 -7.87 -2.68 -19.21
C PHE A 56 -6.66 -2.87 -18.29
N LEU A 57 -5.91 -3.96 -18.45
CA LEU A 57 -4.72 -4.24 -17.63
C LEU A 57 -3.66 -3.14 -17.80
N VAL A 58 -3.34 -2.76 -19.03
CA VAL A 58 -2.36 -1.71 -19.32
C VAL A 58 -2.82 -0.37 -18.75
N SER A 59 -4.10 0.00 -18.91
CA SER A 59 -4.63 1.25 -18.34
C SER A 59 -4.62 1.24 -16.81
N LEU A 60 -4.98 0.11 -16.18
CA LEU A 60 -5.01 -0.01 -14.73
C LEU A 60 -3.61 0.05 -14.13
N PHE A 61 -2.71 -0.82 -14.61
CA PHE A 61 -1.32 -0.85 -14.14
C PHE A 61 -0.57 0.42 -14.51
N GLY A 62 -0.82 0.98 -15.69
CA GLY A 62 -0.30 2.28 -16.10
C GLY A 62 -0.72 3.37 -15.12
N GLY A 63 -2.01 3.47 -14.80
CA GLY A 63 -2.51 4.42 -13.81
C GLY A 63 -1.94 4.22 -12.41
N VAL A 64 -1.79 2.96 -11.96
CA VAL A 64 -1.17 2.63 -10.67
C VAL A 64 0.29 3.07 -10.64
N LEU A 65 1.08 2.71 -11.64
CA LEU A 65 2.50 3.07 -11.74
C LEU A 65 2.68 4.59 -11.84
N THR A 66 1.91 5.25 -12.71
CA THR A 66 1.93 6.72 -12.80
C THR A 66 1.61 7.35 -11.45
N SER A 67 0.54 6.90 -10.79
CA SER A 67 0.15 7.40 -9.46
C SER A 67 1.28 7.25 -8.44
N ILE A 68 1.91 6.08 -8.36
CA ILE A 68 3.01 5.82 -7.41
C ILE A 68 4.19 6.74 -7.72
N LEU A 69 4.60 6.84 -8.98
CA LEU A 69 5.75 7.67 -9.38
C LEU A 69 5.49 9.17 -9.14
N THR A 70 4.30 9.66 -9.47
CA THR A 70 3.93 11.07 -9.24
C THR A 70 3.84 11.38 -7.76
N LEU A 71 3.25 10.48 -6.97
CA LEU A 71 3.01 10.72 -5.56
C LEU A 71 4.30 10.58 -4.75
N ALA A 72 5.19 9.65 -5.14
CA ALA A 72 6.54 9.55 -4.57
C ALA A 72 7.33 10.84 -4.80
N LYS A 73 7.30 11.41 -6.01
CA LYS A 73 7.94 12.72 -6.28
C LYS A 73 7.32 13.84 -5.46
N LEU A 74 5.99 13.88 -5.34
CA LEU A 74 5.29 14.88 -4.55
C LEU A 74 5.65 14.79 -3.07
N ILE A 75 5.64 13.59 -2.49
CA ILE A 75 6.01 13.37 -1.08
C ILE A 75 7.47 13.75 -0.86
N SER A 76 8.39 13.36 -1.74
CA SER A 76 9.80 13.76 -1.66
C SER A 76 9.99 15.27 -1.71
N TRP A 77 9.22 15.96 -2.56
CA TRP A 77 9.24 17.43 -2.61
C TRP A 77 8.66 18.05 -1.32
N LEU A 78 7.52 17.55 -0.83
CA LEU A 78 6.91 17.99 0.42
C LEU A 78 7.80 17.74 1.63
N LEU A 79 8.58 16.66 1.66
CA LEU A 79 9.55 16.39 2.72
C LEU A 79 10.61 17.48 2.83
N VAL A 80 10.99 18.11 1.71
CA VAL A 80 11.99 19.18 1.69
C VAL A 80 11.34 20.55 1.92
N THR A 81 10.22 20.83 1.24
CA THR A 81 9.61 22.18 1.25
C THR A 81 8.67 22.39 2.44
N HIS A 82 7.93 21.36 2.85
CA HIS A 82 6.92 21.44 3.92
C HIS A 82 6.94 20.19 4.83
N PRO A 83 8.06 19.93 5.53
CA PRO A 83 8.20 18.72 6.36
C PRO A 83 7.20 18.67 7.52
N ILE A 84 6.96 19.79 8.21
CA ILE A 84 6.10 19.83 9.40
C ILE A 84 4.64 19.46 9.07
N PRO A 85 3.98 20.06 8.05
CA PRO A 85 2.65 19.63 7.64
C PRO A 85 2.58 18.17 7.21
N LEU A 86 3.59 17.70 6.47
CA LEU A 86 3.62 16.32 5.97
C LEU A 86 3.72 15.31 7.12
N TRP A 87 4.64 15.53 8.07
CA TRP A 87 4.75 14.68 9.26
C TRP A 87 3.49 14.72 10.12
N SER A 88 2.90 15.90 10.30
CA SER A 88 1.65 16.07 11.06
C SER A 88 0.49 15.31 10.41
N PHE A 89 0.41 15.32 9.07
CA PHE A 89 -0.58 14.57 8.31
C PHE A 89 -0.43 13.06 8.53
N PHE A 90 0.76 12.49 8.33
CA PHE A 90 1.00 11.06 8.54
C PHE A 90 0.80 10.65 10.01
N PHE A 91 1.23 11.48 10.95
CA PHE A 91 1.02 11.24 12.38
C PHE A 91 -0.47 11.20 12.73
N GLY A 92 -1.27 12.14 12.20
CA GLY A 92 -2.72 12.14 12.35
C GLY A 92 -3.37 10.86 11.81
N LEU A 93 -2.95 10.39 10.62
CA LEU A 93 -3.45 9.13 10.06
C LEU A 93 -3.10 7.91 10.93
N ILE A 94 -1.90 7.86 11.50
CA ILE A 94 -1.49 6.80 12.44
C ILE A 94 -2.37 6.84 13.70
N LEU A 95 -2.57 8.01 14.30
CA LEU A 95 -3.42 8.18 15.49
C LEU A 95 -4.86 7.70 15.22
N VAL A 96 -5.45 8.10 14.10
CA VAL A 96 -6.80 7.66 13.72
C VAL A 96 -6.85 6.14 13.50
N SER A 97 -5.82 5.56 12.89
CA SER A 97 -5.73 4.11 12.68
C SER A 97 -5.64 3.34 14.00
N VAL A 98 -4.79 3.78 14.92
CA VAL A 98 -4.67 3.20 16.27
C VAL A 98 -6.01 3.33 17.01
N TRP A 99 -6.62 4.51 16.99
CA TRP A 99 -7.93 4.75 17.60
C TRP A 99 -8.99 3.81 17.04
N HIS A 100 -9.06 3.65 15.72
CA HIS A 100 -10.02 2.77 15.07
C HIS A 100 -9.84 1.30 15.50
N ILE A 101 -8.60 0.81 15.53
CA ILE A 101 -8.28 -0.55 15.98
C ILE A 101 -8.64 -0.74 17.45
N LEU A 102 -8.30 0.23 18.33
CA LEU A 102 -8.64 0.16 19.75
C LEU A 102 -10.15 0.07 19.99
N ARG A 103 -10.98 0.74 19.17
CA ARG A 103 -12.44 0.65 19.26
C ARG A 103 -13.02 -0.69 18.79
N GLN A 104 -12.28 -1.46 17.99
CA GLN A 104 -12.70 -2.81 17.57
C GLN A 104 -12.42 -3.87 18.66
N ILE A 105 -11.70 -3.52 19.73
CA ILE A 105 -11.41 -4.43 20.84
C ILE A 105 -12.57 -4.41 21.83
N GLU A 106 -13.36 -5.49 21.87
CA GLU A 106 -14.58 -5.60 22.71
C GLU A 106 -14.32 -5.53 24.23
N SER A 107 -13.14 -5.98 24.69
CA SER A 107 -12.79 -5.99 26.11
C SER A 107 -11.28 -5.92 26.33
N PHE A 108 -10.85 -5.15 27.33
CA PHE A 108 -9.45 -5.07 27.74
C PHE A 108 -9.21 -5.95 28.96
N ASN A 109 -8.60 -7.12 28.75
CA ASN A 109 -8.14 -7.99 29.82
C ASN A 109 -6.68 -7.67 30.18
N ALA A 110 -6.22 -8.06 31.38
CA ALA A 110 -4.85 -7.84 31.83
C ALA A 110 -3.78 -8.33 30.83
N SER A 111 -4.04 -9.44 30.13
CA SER A 111 -3.16 -9.94 29.07
C SER A 111 -3.05 -9.00 27.87
N LYS A 112 -4.16 -8.39 27.42
CA LYS A 112 -4.14 -7.43 26.30
C LYS A 112 -3.39 -6.15 26.66
N TRP A 113 -3.53 -5.67 27.89
CA TRP A 113 -2.73 -4.56 28.42
C TRP A 113 -1.24 -4.92 28.49
N ALA A 114 -0.89 -6.12 28.94
CA ALA A 114 0.49 -6.58 28.97
C ALA A 114 1.11 -6.63 27.57
N PHE A 115 0.40 -7.17 26.57
CA PHE A 115 0.87 -7.18 25.18
C PHE A 115 0.97 -5.78 24.58
N LEU A 116 0.05 -4.87 24.90
CA LEU A 116 0.12 -3.48 24.44
C LEU A 116 1.36 -2.78 24.99
N LEU A 117 1.59 -2.88 26.30
CA LEU A 117 2.77 -2.30 26.95
C LEU A 117 4.07 -2.92 26.43
N MET A 118 4.08 -4.24 26.21
CA MET A 118 5.23 -4.94 25.63
C MET A 118 5.51 -4.45 24.20
N GLY A 119 4.47 -4.26 23.37
CA GLY A 119 4.59 -3.71 22.02
C GLY A 119 5.12 -2.27 22.02
N VAL A 120 4.62 -1.42 22.92
CA VAL A 120 5.11 -0.04 23.09
C VAL A 120 6.58 -0.03 23.53
N GLY A 121 6.95 -0.85 24.51
CA GLY A 121 8.33 -0.98 24.96
C GLY A 121 9.27 -1.50 23.86
N PHE A 122 8.82 -2.48 23.08
CA PHE A 122 9.57 -3.00 21.94
C PHE A 122 9.77 -1.96 20.84
N ALA A 123 8.72 -1.21 20.48
CA ALA A 123 8.81 -0.12 19.52
C ALA A 123 9.77 0.97 20.00
N TYR A 124 9.67 1.37 21.26
CA TYR A 124 10.58 2.34 21.88
C TYR A 124 12.04 1.86 21.82
N MET A 125 12.29 0.58 22.13
CA MET A 125 13.63 -0.02 22.05
C MET A 125 14.20 0.06 20.62
N ILE A 126 13.40 -0.28 19.60
CA ILE A 126 13.81 -0.15 18.19
C ILE A 126 14.16 1.30 17.86
N THR A 127 13.34 2.26 18.31
CA THR A 127 13.62 3.69 18.10
C THR A 127 14.95 4.09 18.72
N VAL A 128 15.22 3.74 19.98
CA VAL A 128 16.46 4.13 20.68
C VAL A 128 17.70 3.49 20.05
N ILE A 129 17.65 2.19 19.71
CA ILE A 129 18.78 1.49 19.09
C ILE A 129 19.17 2.14 17.75
N ASN A 130 18.19 2.53 16.94
CA ASN A 130 18.45 3.16 15.64
C ASN A 130 19.09 4.56 15.77
N HIS A 131 18.75 5.33 16.80
CA HIS A 131 19.40 6.62 17.05
C HIS A 131 20.87 6.46 17.51
N CYS A 132 21.18 5.38 18.25
CA CYS A 132 22.53 5.11 18.72
C CYS A 132 23.48 4.74 17.57
N SER A 133 23.01 3.97 16.58
CA SER A 133 23.83 3.54 15.43
C SER A 133 24.11 4.66 14.42
N LEU A 134 23.18 5.61 14.24
CA LEU A 134 23.35 6.76 13.35
C LEU A 134 24.34 7.78 13.93
N ASN A 135 24.32 8.01 15.25
CA ASN A 135 25.23 8.94 15.91
C ASN A 135 26.70 8.48 15.84
N GLN A 136 26.94 7.16 15.87
CA GLN A 136 28.27 6.58 15.81
C GLN A 136 28.92 6.64 14.40
N ARG A 137 28.12 6.76 13.34
CA ARG A 137 28.59 6.95 11.95
C ARG A 137 28.85 8.41 11.59
N ALA A 138 28.25 9.36 12.30
CA ALA A 138 28.46 10.79 12.08
C ALA A 138 29.72 11.34 12.78
N SER A 139 30.32 10.55 13.69
CA SER A 139 31.51 10.90 14.47
C SER A 139 32.81 10.22 14.01
N MET A 140 32.78 9.48 12.90
CA MET A 140 33.97 8.93 12.20
C MET A 140 34.12 9.63 10.85
#